data_AF-A0AAV1S563-F1
#
_entry.id   AF-A0AAV1S563-F1
#
_cell.length_a   1.000
_cell.length_b   1.000
_cell.length_c   1.000
_cell.angle_alpha   90.00
_cell.angle_beta   90.00
_cell.angle_gamma   90.00
#
_symmetry.space_group_name_H-M   'P 1'
#
loop_
_entity.id
_entity.type
_entity.pdbx_description
1 polymer ?
#
loop_
_entity_poly.entity_id
_entity_poly.type
_entity_poly.pdbx_seq_one_letter_code
_entity_poly.pdbx_strand_id
1 'polypeptide(L)' 'MKDKGAVWEEIVKKNQLSPTKLEEVGGWWYVDTMLGGEAFISCMNKSKEHGFLGFRNSTKSFVYWLGKMRAQKIVPS' A
#
# COMPACT_ATOMS: atom_id res chain seq x y z
N MET A 1 -7.08 -13.61 -5.22
CA MET A 1 -7.71 -12.49 -5.97
C MET A 1 -7.71 -12.66 -7.50
N LYS A 2 -7.35 -13.84 -8.03
CA LYS A 2 -7.11 -14.11 -9.46
C LYS A 2 -8.27 -13.76 -10.40
N ASP A 3 -9.51 -14.00 -9.98
CA ASP A 3 -10.70 -13.83 -10.84
C ASP A 3 -11.59 -12.66 -10.40
N LYS A 4 -11.02 -11.70 -9.66
CA LYS A 4 -11.76 -10.55 -9.11
C LYS A 4 -11.64 -9.27 -9.95
N GLY A 5 -11.09 -9.36 -11.16
CA GLY A 5 -10.96 -8.23 -12.08
C GLY A 5 -12.30 -7.52 -12.35
N ALA A 6 -13.34 -8.26 -12.77
CA ALA A 6 -14.66 -7.70 -13.02
C ALA A 6 -15.30 -7.03 -11.78
N VAL A 7 -15.05 -7.57 -10.59
CA VAL A 7 -15.52 -6.96 -9.33
C VAL A 7 -14.81 -5.63 -9.07
N TRP A 8 -13.51 -5.57 -9.34
CA TRP A 8 -12.75 -4.32 -9.23
C TRP A 8 -13.23 -3.27 -10.23
N GLU A 9 -13.50 -3.65 -11.48
CA GLU A 9 -14.07 -2.75 -12.49
C GLU A 9 -15.41 -2.16 -12.05
N GLU A 10 -16.29 -2.96 -11.44
CA GLU A 10 -17.55 -2.49 -10.87
C GLU A 10 -17.31 -1.46 -9.74
N ILE A 11 -16.36 -1.75 -8.83
CA ILE A 11 -15.99 -0.85 -7.75
C ILE A 11 -15.46 0.48 -8.30
N VAL A 12 -14.58 0.43 -9.29
CA VAL A 12 -14.01 1.61 -9.96
C VAL A 12 -15.13 2.46 -10.57
N LYS A 13 -16.05 1.84 -11.31
CA LYS A 13 -17.17 2.53 -11.94
C LYS A 13 -18.12 3.14 -10.91
N LYS A 14 -18.54 2.37 -9.89
CA LYS A 14 -19.49 2.80 -8.86
C LYS A 14 -18.96 3.98 -8.04
N ASN A 15 -17.67 3.98 -7.72
CA ASN A 15 -17.05 4.99 -6.87
C ASN A 15 -16.31 6.08 -7.66
N GLN A 16 -16.39 6.07 -9.01
CA GLN A 16 -15.73 7.03 -9.90
C GLN A 16 -14.22 7.15 -9.62
N LEU A 17 -13.58 5.99 -9.44
CA LEU A 17 -12.15 5.87 -9.17
C LEU A 17 -11.32 6.06 -10.45
N SER A 18 -10.02 6.23 -10.28
CA SER A 18 -9.08 6.16 -11.40
C SER A 18 -9.19 4.81 -12.12
N PRO A 19 -9.21 4.81 -13.47
CA PRO A 19 -9.41 3.59 -14.25
C PRO A 19 -8.17 2.69 -14.17
N THR A 20 -8.21 1.73 -13.27
CA THR A 20 -7.11 0.80 -12.98
C THR A 20 -7.60 -0.63 -13.08
N LYS A 21 -6.75 -1.55 -13.53
CA LYS A 21 -7.02 -2.99 -13.46
C LYS A 21 -6.56 -3.56 -12.13
N LEU A 22 -7.20 -4.63 -11.67
CA LEU A 22 -6.89 -5.22 -10.37
C LEU A 22 -5.44 -5.72 -10.29
N GLU A 23 -4.89 -6.23 -11.38
CA GLU A 23 -3.51 -6.71 -11.48
C GLU A 23 -2.46 -5.59 -11.47
N GLU A 24 -2.86 -4.34 -11.78
CA GLU A 24 -1.97 -3.18 -11.76
C GLU A 24 -1.82 -2.61 -10.34
N VAL A 25 -2.87 -2.71 -9.52
CA VAL A 25 -2.91 -2.14 -8.16
C VAL A 25 -2.86 -3.18 -7.05
N GLY A 26 -3.12 -4.45 -7.37
CA GLY A 26 -3.18 -5.57 -6.44
C GLY A 26 -1.96 -6.49 -6.54
N GLY A 27 -0.90 -6.16 -5.81
CA GLY A 27 0.31 -6.99 -5.70
C GLY A 27 0.14 -8.22 -4.80
N TRP A 28 -0.80 -9.12 -5.12
CA TRP A 28 -1.20 -10.22 -4.21
C TRP A 28 -0.06 -11.16 -3.82
N TRP A 29 0.79 -11.56 -4.78
CA TRP A 29 1.96 -12.39 -4.49
C TRP A 29 2.92 -11.73 -3.48
N TYR A 30 3.03 -10.40 -3.53
CA TYR A 30 3.88 -9.64 -2.61
C TYR A 30 3.26 -9.59 -1.23
N VAL A 31 1.95 -9.38 -1.12
CA VAL A 31 1.23 -9.44 0.15
C VAL A 31 1.35 -10.82 0.78
N ASP A 32 1.15 -11.89 0.00
CA ASP A 32 1.30 -13.27 0.47
C ASP A 32 2.74 -13.54 0.98
N THR A 33 3.75 -13.02 0.28
CA THR A 33 5.16 -13.15 0.69
C THR A 33 5.46 -12.38 1.97
N MET A 34 4.98 -11.14 2.10
CA MET A 34 5.27 -10.27 3.25
C MET A 34 4.50 -10.67 4.51
N LEU A 35 3.28 -11.22 4.37
CA LEU A 35 2.42 -11.62 5.49
C LEU A 35 2.50 -13.12 5.81
N GLY A 36 3.14 -13.92 4.95
CA GLY A 36 3.28 -15.37 5.13
C GLY A 36 4.36 -15.81 6.12
N GLY A 37 5.13 -14.89 6.69
CA GLY A 37 6.23 -15.18 7.61
C GLY A 37 6.45 -14.09 8.66
N GLU A 38 7.54 -14.22 9.42
CA GLU A 38 7.93 -13.22 10.40
C GLU A 38 8.50 -11.96 9.75
N ALA A 39 8.34 -10.83 10.45
CA ALA A 39 8.87 -9.55 9.99
C ALA A 39 10.40 -9.51 10.16
N PHE A 40 11.10 -9.07 9.11
CA PHE A 40 12.52 -8.77 9.18
C PHE A 40 12.75 -7.36 9.73
N ILE A 41 13.59 -7.23 10.76
CA ILE A 41 13.95 -5.94 11.37
C ILE A 41 15.37 -5.55 10.94
N SER A 42 15.52 -4.32 10.46
CA SER A 42 16.80 -3.72 10.08
C SER A 42 17.27 -2.68 11.11
N CYS A 43 18.55 -2.29 11.04
CA CYS A 43 19.15 -1.32 11.95
C CYS A 43 19.46 0.00 11.24
N MET A 44 19.04 1.12 11.84
CA MET A 44 19.27 2.48 11.32
C MET A 44 20.55 3.15 11.87
N ASN A 45 21.39 2.45 12.63
CA ASN A 45 22.55 3.06 13.32
C ASN A 45 23.51 3.74 12.34
N LYS A 46 23.95 3.06 11.28
CA LYS A 46 24.83 3.63 10.27
C LYS A 46 24.28 4.93 9.68
N SER A 47 23.00 4.97 9.31
CA SER A 47 22.38 6.18 8.75
C SER A 47 22.34 7.33 9.75
N LYS A 48 22.01 7.06 11.02
CA LYS A 48 22.00 8.07 12.09
C LYS A 48 23.40 8.60 12.39
N GLU A 49 24.39 7.72 12.45
CA GLU A 49 25.81 8.08 12.62
C GLU A 49 26.33 8.97 11.49
N HIS A 50 25.76 8.84 10.28
CA HIS A 50 26.09 9.66 9.12
C HIS A 50 25.11 10.83 8.91
N GLY A 51 24.37 11.23 9.95
CA GLY A 51 23.57 12.46 9.98
C GLY A 51 22.12 12.35 9.48
N PHE A 52 21.64 11.16 9.11
CA PHE A 52 20.22 10.97 8.77
C PHE A 52 19.38 10.69 10.03
N LEU A 53 18.70 11.72 10.52
CA LEU A 53 17.89 11.66 11.75
C LEU A 53 16.37 11.59 11.48
N GLY A 54 15.97 11.53 10.21
CA GLY A 54 14.56 11.45 9.84
C GLY A 54 13.94 10.13 10.29
N PHE A 55 12.79 10.21 10.97
CA PHE A 55 11.99 9.04 11.31
C PHE A 55 10.51 9.29 11.04
N ARG A 56 9.72 8.22 11.06
CA ARG A 56 8.26 8.26 11.01
C ARG A 56 7.69 7.33 12.07
N ASN A 57 6.53 7.69 12.61
CA ASN A 57 5.69 6.74 13.32
C ASN A 57 4.98 5.87 12.27
N SER A 58 5.25 4.57 12.24
CA SER A 58 4.76 3.67 11.19
C SER A 58 3.24 3.60 11.13
N THR A 59 2.54 3.59 12.26
CA THR A 59 1.07 3.57 12.30
C THR A 59 0.47 4.84 11.69
N LYS A 60 1.00 6.01 12.05
CA LYS A 60 0.57 7.29 11.44
C LYS A 60 0.90 7.33 9.95
N SER A 61 2.07 6.81 9.56
CA SER A 61 2.47 6.73 8.15
C SER A 61 1.54 5.82 7.34
N PHE A 62 1.11 4.70 7.90
CA PHE A 62 0.18 3.78 7.23
C PHE A 62 -1.18 4.46 6.97
N VAL A 63 -1.75 5.10 7.98
CA VAL A 63 -3.02 5.85 7.84
C VAL A 63 -2.87 7.01 6.84
N TYR A 64 -1.73 7.71 6.85
CA TYR A 64 -1.44 8.76 5.87
C TYR A 64 -1.49 8.24 4.43
N TRP A 65 -0.85 7.09 4.14
CA TRP A 65 -0.83 6.52 2.80
C TRP A 65 -2.20 6.01 2.35
N LEU A 66 -3.00 5.43 3.25
CA LEU A 66 -4.41 5.11 2.97
C LEU A 66 -5.18 6.38 2.58
N GLY A 67 -5.02 7.47 3.35
CA GLY A 67 -5.63 8.75 3.04
C GLY A 67 -5.19 9.33 1.69
N LYS A 68 -3.91 9.19 1.34
CA LYS A 68 -3.39 9.60 0.02
C LYS A 68 -4.03 8.81 -1.13
N MET A 69 -4.14 7.49 -1.00
CA MET A 69 -4.78 6.66 -2.03
C MET A 69 -6.26 7.02 -2.23
N ARG A 70 -6.98 7.31 -1.14
CA ARG A 70 -8.37 7.81 -1.20
C ARG A 70 -8.45 9.17 -1.89
N ALA A 71 -7.59 10.12 -1.52
CA ALA A 71 -7.54 11.44 -2.13
C ALA A 71 -7.21 11.39 -3.64
N GLN A 72 -6.40 10.42 -4.06
CA GLN A 72 -6.07 10.15 -5.45
C GLN A 72 -7.11 9.28 -6.17
N LYS A 73 -8.21 8.91 -5.50
CA LYS A 73 -9.27 8.06 -6.04
C LYS A 73 -8.77 6.70 -6.56
N ILE A 74 -7.75 6.11 -5.92
CA ILE A 74 -7.31 4.74 -6.21
C ILE A 74 -8.21 3.72 -5.50
N VAL A 75 -8.65 4.05 -4.29
CA VAL A 75 -9.59 3.26 -3.48
C VAL A 75 -10.75 4.13 -2.99
N PRO A 76 -11.91 3.55 -2.64
CA PRO A 76 -13.02 4.31 -2.07
C PRO A 76 -12.65 5.01 -0.74
N SER A 77 -13.28 6.16 -0.50
CA SER A 77 -13.15 6.96 0.72
C SER A 77 -13.58 6.22 1.98
#